data_AF-A0A1E7X9H1-F1
#
_entry.id   AF-A0A1E7X9H1-F1
#
_cell.length_a   1.000
_cell.length_b   1.000
_cell.length_c   1.000
_cell.angle_alpha   90.00
_cell.angle_beta   90.00
_cell.angle_gamma   90.00
#
_symmetry.space_group_name_H-M   'P 1'
#
loop_
_entity.id
_entity.type
_entity.pdbx_description
1 polymer ?
#
loop_
_entity_poly.entity_id
_entity_poly.type
_entity_poly.pdbx_seq_one_letter_code
_entity_poly.pdbx_strand_id
1 'polypeptide(L)'
;MEQATKFCFKCGAKIPRDAAFCPKCGTSQIQEQVPVQKQETNEPYQNVQQPQPQPNVQQFAINAPIPPTNMGGLNRDLKPERILAYKKAMGFPANIDNVLYIQNNYTKKMLLLGVLAVLSNKMMLASFEDQGILFCGYDLNTHFNGVNTFIPNNEIEEIHLITGVIQNKLKITTTHERLNFLAPRFLAFASYQKQNMHRLMSEFH
;
A
#
# COMPACT_ATOMS: atom_id res chain seq x y z
N MET A 1 26.56 -9.90 -31.02
CA MET A 1 26.73 -8.64 -30.26
C MET A 1 25.66 -8.64 -29.18
N GLU A 2 26.04 -8.59 -27.92
CA GLU A 2 25.11 -8.62 -26.79
C GLU A 2 24.54 -7.21 -26.58
N GLN A 3 23.23 -7.02 -26.76
CA GLN A 3 22.59 -5.71 -26.61
C GLN A 3 22.51 -5.34 -25.12
N ALA A 4 22.92 -4.12 -24.76
CA ALA A 4 22.81 -3.63 -23.39
C ALA A 4 21.35 -3.56 -22.95
N THR A 5 21.04 -4.06 -21.75
CA THR A 5 19.68 -4.08 -21.19
C THR A 5 19.59 -3.30 -19.88
N LYS A 6 18.40 -2.78 -19.57
CA LYS A 6 18.02 -2.22 -18.26
C LYS A 6 16.78 -2.94 -17.72
N PHE A 7 16.43 -2.68 -16.46
CA PHE A 7 15.15 -3.10 -15.91
C PHE A 7 14.14 -1.95 -15.97
N CYS A 8 12.88 -2.26 -16.31
CA CYS A 8 11.80 -1.30 -16.26
C CYS A 8 11.58 -0.83 -14.82
N PHE A 9 11.57 0.49 -14.59
CA PHE A 9 11.40 1.04 -13.24
C PHE A 9 10.00 0.81 -12.63
N LYS A 10 9.01 0.42 -13.45
CA LYS A 10 7.64 0.15 -12.98
C LYS A 10 7.37 -1.34 -12.78
N CYS A 11 7.74 -2.19 -13.74
CA CYS A 11 7.34 -3.61 -13.72
C CYS A 11 8.52 -4.60 -13.62
N GLY A 12 9.76 -4.11 -13.51
CA GLY A 12 10.94 -4.97 -13.34
C GLY A 12 11.33 -5.81 -14.55
N ALA A 13 10.66 -5.68 -15.70
CA ALA A 13 11.01 -6.44 -16.91
C ALA A 13 12.40 -6.04 -17.43
N LYS A 14 13.21 -7.03 -17.86
CA LYS A 14 14.46 -6.79 -18.59
C LYS A 14 14.13 -6.31 -20.00
N ILE A 15 14.58 -5.10 -20.33
CA ILE A 15 14.26 -4.38 -21.57
C ILE A 15 15.54 -3.82 -22.21
N PRO A 16 15.53 -3.47 -23.50
CA PRO A 16 16.67 -2.76 -24.12
C PRO A 16 17.01 -1.48 -23.35
N ARG A 17 18.30 -1.16 -23.22
CA ARG A 17 18.77 -0.01 -22.42
C ARG A 17 18.22 1.32 -22.95
N ASP A 18 18.08 1.43 -24.26
CA ASP A 18 17.56 2.58 -25.00
C ASP A 18 16.03 2.54 -25.18
N ALA A 19 15.34 1.53 -24.65
CA ALA A 19 13.89 1.46 -24.72
C ALA A 19 13.28 2.71 -24.08
N ALA A 20 12.57 3.51 -24.89
CA ALA A 20 11.80 4.67 -24.47
C ALA A 20 10.54 4.26 -23.71
N PHE A 21 10.00 3.08 -23.98
CA PHE A 21 8.84 2.50 -23.31
C PHE A 21 9.10 1.03 -22.99
N CYS A 22 8.55 0.55 -21.88
CA CYS A 22 8.61 -0.87 -21.56
C CYS A 22 7.64 -1.67 -22.45
N PRO A 23 8.10 -2.64 -23.27
CA PRO A 23 7.22 -3.47 -24.10
C PRO A 23 6.32 -4.42 -23.28
N LYS A 24 6.62 -4.61 -21.98
CA LYS A 24 5.79 -5.44 -21.09
C LYS A 24 4.66 -4.67 -20.42
N CYS A 25 4.86 -3.40 -20.04
CA CYS A 25 3.87 -2.64 -19.25
C CYS A 25 3.52 -1.25 -19.80
N GLY A 26 4.08 -0.87 -20.96
CA GLY A 26 3.81 0.39 -21.64
C GLY A 26 4.38 1.65 -20.97
N THR A 27 5.10 1.52 -19.87
CA THR A 27 5.56 2.69 -19.09
C THR A 27 6.76 3.36 -19.74
N SER A 28 6.68 4.68 -19.95
CA SER A 28 7.80 5.50 -20.42
C SER A 28 9.02 5.30 -19.52
N GLN A 29 10.18 5.12 -20.11
CA GLN A 29 11.47 4.88 -19.46
C GLN A 29 12.42 6.08 -19.58
N ILE A 30 11.90 7.20 -20.10
CA ILE A 30 12.61 8.47 -20.21
C ILE A 30 12.28 9.27 -18.94
N GLN A 31 13.27 9.46 -18.07
CA GLN A 31 13.16 10.40 -16.94
C GLN A 31 13.68 11.75 -17.42
N GLU A 32 12.79 12.60 -17.89
CA GLU A 32 13.12 14.00 -18.16
C GLU A 32 13.13 14.81 -16.86
N GLN A 33 14.25 15.47 -16.61
CA GLN A 33 14.34 16.56 -15.67
C GLN A 33 13.49 17.71 -16.23
N VAL A 34 12.44 18.09 -15.50
CA VAL A 34 11.44 19.08 -15.96
C VAL A 34 12.09 20.47 -16.08
N PRO A 35 11.74 21.26 -17.11
CA PRO A 35 10.96 22.47 -16.82
C PRO A 35 9.73 22.66 -17.73
N VAL A 36 8.70 23.27 -17.13
CA VAL A 36 7.35 23.59 -17.63
C VAL A 36 7.33 24.36 -18.96
N GLN A 37 6.40 24.02 -19.87
CA GLN A 37 5.66 25.00 -20.69
C GLN A 37 4.38 24.41 -21.32
N LYS A 38 3.28 25.18 -21.23
CA LYS A 38 1.99 24.95 -21.91
C LYS A 38 2.13 25.13 -23.41
N GLN A 39 1.44 24.33 -24.22
CA GLN A 39 0.72 24.80 -25.42
C GLN A 39 -0.18 23.72 -26.02
N GLU A 40 -1.42 24.12 -26.28
CA GLU A 40 -2.42 23.48 -27.12
C GLU A 40 -1.94 23.47 -28.58
N THR A 41 -2.23 22.42 -29.34
CA THR A 41 -2.54 22.54 -30.78
C THR A 41 -3.23 21.28 -31.30
N ASN A 42 -4.20 21.52 -32.19
CA ASN A 42 -5.22 20.61 -32.67
C ASN A 42 -4.81 19.86 -33.95
N GLU A 43 -5.59 18.80 -34.26
CA GLU A 43 -5.79 18.13 -35.58
C GLU A 43 -4.86 16.93 -35.94
N PRO A 44 -5.30 15.97 -36.77
CA PRO A 44 -6.25 14.92 -36.40
C PRO A 44 -5.74 13.53 -36.83
N TYR A 45 -5.64 12.55 -35.91
CA TYR A 45 -5.29 11.17 -36.31
C TYR A 45 -6.49 10.23 -36.21
N GLN A 46 -6.96 9.86 -37.40
CA GLN A 46 -7.92 8.79 -37.60
C GLN A 46 -7.33 7.44 -37.17
N ASN A 47 -8.09 6.78 -36.30
CA ASN A 47 -8.38 5.36 -36.27
C ASN A 47 -7.19 4.38 -36.32
N VAL A 48 -6.61 4.12 -35.15
CA VAL A 48 -6.02 2.80 -34.84
C VAL A 48 -6.94 2.12 -33.85
N GLN A 49 -7.47 0.97 -34.26
CA GLN A 49 -8.45 0.19 -33.53
C GLN A 49 -7.96 -0.10 -32.11
N GLN A 50 -8.84 0.19 -31.15
CA GLN A 50 -8.67 -0.04 -29.72
C GLN A 50 -8.31 -1.52 -29.46
N PRO A 51 -7.22 -1.82 -28.73
CA PRO A 51 -7.16 -3.07 -27.98
C PRO A 51 -8.31 -3.08 -26.99
N GLN A 52 -9.06 -4.19 -26.98
CA GLN A 52 -10.25 -4.44 -26.17
C GLN A 52 -10.05 -4.07 -24.68
N PRO A 53 -11.11 -3.65 -23.97
CA PRO A 53 -11.02 -3.28 -22.56
C PRO A 53 -10.42 -4.42 -21.74
N GLN A 54 -9.18 -4.22 -21.28
CA GLN A 54 -8.60 -5.04 -20.25
C GLN A 54 -9.43 -4.84 -18.97
N PRO A 55 -9.70 -5.91 -18.20
CA PRO A 55 -10.50 -5.82 -16.99
C PRO A 55 -9.92 -4.74 -16.07
N ASN A 56 -10.80 -3.84 -15.65
CA ASN A 56 -10.56 -2.64 -14.87
C ASN A 56 -9.73 -2.97 -13.60
N VAL A 57 -8.41 -2.76 -13.64
CA VAL A 57 -7.58 -2.77 -12.42
C VAL A 57 -8.01 -1.54 -11.61
N GLN A 58 -8.74 -1.73 -10.52
CA GLN A 58 -9.12 -0.64 -9.62
C GLN A 58 -7.86 0.11 -9.18
N GLN A 59 -7.66 1.33 -9.69
CA GLN A 59 -6.58 2.20 -9.28
C GLN A 59 -6.97 2.85 -7.95
N PHE A 60 -6.40 2.36 -6.85
CA PHE A 60 -6.63 2.92 -5.52
C PHE A 60 -5.95 4.29 -5.37
N ALA A 61 -6.68 5.26 -4.83
CA ALA A 61 -6.18 6.61 -4.57
C ALA A 61 -5.46 6.66 -3.21
N ILE A 62 -4.38 5.89 -3.04
CA ILE A 62 -3.71 5.72 -1.74
C ILE A 62 -3.14 7.01 -1.14
N ASN A 63 -3.01 8.08 -1.93
CA ASN A 63 -2.58 9.41 -1.47
C ASN A 63 -3.76 10.38 -1.29
N ALA A 64 -4.99 9.88 -1.19
CA ALA A 64 -6.17 10.70 -0.93
C ALA A 64 -5.98 11.48 0.39
N PRO A 65 -6.47 12.74 0.46
CA PRO A 65 -6.37 13.52 1.69
C PRO A 65 -7.14 12.84 2.82
N ILE A 66 -6.62 12.95 4.05
CA ILE A 66 -7.29 12.44 5.24
C ILE A 66 -8.65 13.17 5.38
N PRO A 67 -9.78 12.44 5.47
CA PRO A 67 -11.08 13.06 5.61
C PRO A 67 -11.16 13.93 6.87
N PRO A 68 -11.72 15.16 6.79
CA PRO A 68 -11.83 16.04 7.93
C PRO A 68 -12.70 15.41 9.04
N THR A 69 -12.48 15.84 10.28
CA THR A 69 -13.27 15.41 11.43
C THR A 69 -13.29 16.47 12.52
N ASN A 70 -14.42 16.57 13.20
CA ASN A 70 -14.55 17.38 14.41
C ASN A 70 -14.16 16.58 15.67
N MET A 71 -13.78 15.31 15.53
CA MET A 71 -13.30 14.49 16.65
C MET A 71 -11.93 15.00 17.11
N GLY A 72 -11.83 15.31 18.39
CA GLY A 72 -10.56 15.59 19.07
C GLY A 72 -10.03 14.39 19.86
N GLY A 73 -8.89 14.58 20.50
CA GLY A 73 -8.33 13.65 21.48
C GLY A 73 -7.46 12.54 20.90
N LEU A 74 -6.81 11.81 21.81
CA LEU A 74 -6.00 10.64 21.51
C LEU A 74 -6.85 9.52 20.91
N ASN A 75 -6.28 8.70 20.02
CA ASN A 75 -6.96 7.53 19.44
C ASN A 75 -8.19 7.84 18.59
N ARG A 76 -8.44 9.11 18.22
CA ARG A 76 -9.64 9.45 17.45
C ARG A 76 -9.72 8.67 16.14
N ASP A 77 -8.60 8.46 15.45
CA ASP A 77 -8.56 7.78 14.15
C ASP A 77 -8.45 6.26 14.28
N LEU A 78 -8.33 5.72 15.50
CA LEU A 78 -8.56 4.29 15.76
C LEU A 78 -10.05 3.95 15.78
N LYS A 79 -10.96 4.92 15.77
CA LYS A 79 -12.39 4.61 15.77
C LYS A 79 -12.83 4.06 14.41
N PRO A 80 -13.73 3.05 14.36
CA PRO A 80 -14.19 2.46 13.12
C PRO A 80 -14.62 3.48 12.07
N GLU A 81 -15.45 4.45 12.44
CA GLU A 81 -15.96 5.47 11.52
C GLU A 81 -14.85 6.30 10.85
N ARG A 82 -13.71 6.49 11.53
CA ARG A 82 -12.55 7.19 10.98
C ARG A 82 -11.77 6.32 10.01
N ILE A 83 -11.55 5.05 10.37
CA ILE A 83 -10.91 4.06 9.50
C ILE A 83 -11.72 3.88 8.22
N LEU A 84 -13.03 3.67 8.34
CA LEU A 84 -13.95 3.47 7.23
C LEU A 84 -13.99 4.68 6.29
N ALA A 85 -14.05 5.90 6.85
CA ALA A 85 -14.03 7.12 6.06
C ALA A 85 -12.73 7.25 5.24
N TYR A 86 -11.58 6.94 5.84
CA TYR A 86 -10.31 7.07 5.15
C TYR A 86 -10.12 6.00 4.08
N LYS A 87 -10.47 4.74 4.37
CA LYS A 87 -10.51 3.66 3.37
C LYS A 87 -11.39 4.02 2.17
N LYS A 88 -12.60 4.53 2.43
CA LYS A 88 -13.53 4.99 1.38
C LYS A 88 -12.92 6.11 0.53
N ALA A 89 -12.23 7.08 1.13
CA ALA A 89 -11.59 8.17 0.40
C ALA A 89 -10.49 7.69 -0.55
N MET A 90 -9.81 6.59 -0.21
CA MET A 90 -8.81 5.95 -1.07
C MET A 90 -9.39 4.96 -2.08
N GLY A 91 -10.71 4.74 -2.07
CA GLY A 91 -11.40 3.81 -2.97
C GLY A 91 -11.45 2.36 -2.50
N PHE A 92 -11.17 2.08 -1.22
CA PHE A 92 -11.28 0.75 -0.64
C PHE A 92 -12.67 0.50 -0.04
N PRO A 93 -13.11 -0.77 0.06
CA PRO A 93 -14.32 -1.15 0.77
C PRO A 93 -14.34 -0.60 2.20
N ALA A 94 -15.46 -0.01 2.60
CA ALA A 94 -15.66 0.47 3.96
C ALA A 94 -16.07 -0.67 4.91
N ASN A 95 -15.19 -1.66 5.09
CA ASN A 95 -15.30 -2.72 6.08
C ASN A 95 -14.26 -2.55 7.20
N ILE A 96 -14.63 -2.94 8.42
CA ILE A 96 -13.74 -2.86 9.59
C ILE A 96 -13.20 -4.24 9.98
N ASP A 97 -13.82 -5.33 9.52
CA ASP A 97 -13.54 -6.68 10.02
C ASP A 97 -12.21 -7.26 9.50
N ASN A 98 -11.55 -6.56 8.58
CA ASN A 98 -10.30 -6.96 7.93
C ASN A 98 -9.12 -6.04 8.29
N VAL A 99 -9.21 -5.30 9.38
CA VAL A 99 -8.14 -4.37 9.78
C VAL A 99 -7.47 -4.77 11.07
N LEU A 100 -6.17 -4.49 11.18
CA LEU A 100 -5.40 -4.59 12.41
C LEU A 100 -4.61 -3.30 12.64
N TYR A 101 -4.62 -2.82 13.87
CA TYR A 101 -3.56 -1.96 14.35
C TYR A 101 -2.29 -2.78 14.56
N ILE A 102 -1.18 -2.28 14.02
CA ILE A 102 0.14 -2.90 14.08
C ILE A 102 1.21 -1.88 14.45
N GLN A 103 2.33 -2.37 14.96
CA GLN A 103 3.50 -1.58 15.30
C GLN A 103 4.72 -2.11 14.58
N ASN A 104 5.44 -1.21 13.90
CA ASN A 104 6.78 -1.51 13.43
C ASN A 104 7.75 -1.39 14.61
N ASN A 105 8.15 -2.54 15.17
CA ASN A 105 9.06 -2.60 16.32
C ASN A 105 10.50 -3.01 15.94
N TYR A 106 10.86 -2.93 14.65
CA TYR A 106 12.17 -3.35 14.18
C TYR A 106 13.10 -2.16 13.96
N THR A 107 13.91 -1.85 14.99
CA THR A 107 14.92 -0.77 14.97
C THR A 107 16.21 -1.15 14.23
N LYS A 108 16.41 -2.42 13.86
CA LYS A 108 17.60 -2.86 13.12
C LYS A 108 17.36 -2.70 11.62
N LYS A 109 17.91 -1.61 11.06
CA LYS A 109 18.22 -1.36 9.64
C LYS A 109 17.56 -2.32 8.65
N MET A 110 16.25 -2.19 8.49
CA MET A 110 15.63 -2.58 7.24
C MET A 110 15.86 -1.40 6.31
N LEU A 111 16.75 -1.58 5.33
CA LEU A 111 16.78 -0.73 4.14
C LEU A 111 15.53 -1.08 3.35
N LEU A 112 14.37 -0.61 3.82
CA LEU A 112 13.17 -0.61 3.01
C LEU A 112 13.52 0.20 1.75
N LEU A 113 13.55 -0.44 0.59
CA LEU A 113 13.92 0.20 -0.67
C LEU A 113 12.66 0.63 -1.42
N GLY A 114 12.73 1.78 -2.09
CA GLY A 114 11.65 2.27 -2.95
C GLY A 114 10.36 2.57 -2.16
N VAL A 115 9.23 2.10 -2.67
CA VAL A 115 7.88 2.43 -2.14
C VAL A 115 7.67 1.89 -0.73
N LEU A 116 8.35 0.82 -0.34
CA LEU A 116 8.20 0.22 1.00
C LEU A 116 8.92 1.03 2.09
N ALA A 117 9.77 2.02 1.76
CA ALA A 117 10.40 2.94 2.75
C ALA A 117 9.38 3.70 3.60
N VAL A 118 8.18 3.86 3.05
CA VAL A 118 7.01 4.49 3.66
C VAL A 118 6.48 3.68 4.86
N LEU A 119 6.81 2.38 4.95
CA LEU A 119 6.49 1.49 6.08
C LEU A 119 7.40 1.70 7.31
N SER A 120 8.25 2.72 7.32
CA SER A 120 9.03 3.14 8.49
C SER A 120 8.19 3.74 9.63
N ASN A 121 6.88 3.96 9.40
CA ASN A 121 5.95 4.40 10.44
C ASN A 121 5.89 3.40 11.60
N LYS A 122 6.07 3.91 12.82
CA LYS A 122 6.06 3.08 14.04
C LYS A 122 4.70 2.46 14.32
N MET A 123 3.61 3.15 14.00
CA MET A 123 2.24 2.71 14.25
C MET A 123 1.44 2.82 12.96
N MET A 124 0.72 1.76 12.61
CA MET A 124 -0.01 1.70 11.35
C MET A 124 -1.31 0.91 11.52
N LEU A 125 -2.25 1.18 10.63
CA LEU A 125 -3.34 0.27 10.29
C LEU A 125 -2.86 -0.62 9.14
N ALA A 126 -3.06 -1.93 9.25
CA ALA A 126 -3.01 -2.86 8.12
C ALA A 126 -4.44 -3.29 7.79
N SER A 127 -4.84 -3.17 6.53
CA SER A 127 -6.16 -3.56 6.00
C SER A 127 -5.97 -4.63 4.94
N PHE A 128 -6.53 -5.82 5.17
CA PHE A 128 -6.38 -6.99 4.29
C PHE A 128 -7.51 -7.01 3.27
N GLU A 129 -7.24 -6.54 2.05
CA GLU A 129 -8.21 -6.36 0.97
C GLU A 129 -8.07 -7.46 -0.09
N ASP A 130 -9.12 -7.66 -0.90
CA ASP A 130 -9.13 -8.69 -1.95
C ASP A 130 -7.99 -8.54 -2.97
N GLN A 131 -7.45 -7.33 -3.13
CA GLN A 131 -6.38 -7.01 -4.10
C GLN A 131 -4.99 -6.91 -3.47
N GLY A 132 -4.87 -6.92 -2.14
CA GLY A 132 -3.61 -6.66 -1.45
C GLY A 132 -3.78 -6.13 -0.03
N ILE A 133 -2.70 -5.61 0.55
CA ILE A 133 -2.70 -5.05 1.90
C ILE A 133 -2.48 -3.54 1.83
N LEU A 134 -3.43 -2.78 2.36
CA LEU A 134 -3.30 -1.35 2.58
C LEU A 134 -2.72 -1.08 3.97
N PHE A 135 -1.67 -0.28 4.01
CA PHE A 135 -1.09 0.28 5.22
C PHE A 135 -1.38 1.76 5.32
N CYS A 136 -1.90 2.21 6.47
CA CYS A 136 -2.12 3.63 6.77
C CYS A 136 -1.30 4.03 8.01
N GLY A 137 -0.44 5.03 7.88
CA GLY A 137 0.39 5.51 8.98
C GLY A 137 -0.38 6.31 10.03
N TYR A 138 0.04 6.14 11.29
CA TYR A 138 -0.41 6.94 12.42
C TYR A 138 0.73 7.80 12.98
N ASP A 139 0.41 9.00 13.47
CA ASP A 139 1.29 9.79 14.31
C ASP A 139 1.32 9.29 15.77
N LEU A 140 2.09 9.93 16.64
CA LEU A 140 2.20 9.55 18.06
C LEU A 140 0.88 9.70 18.85
N ASN A 141 -0.05 10.52 18.37
CA ASN A 141 -1.39 10.66 18.94
C ASN A 141 -2.39 9.68 18.33
N THR A 142 -1.93 8.75 17.49
CA THR A 142 -2.73 7.81 16.70
C THR A 142 -3.75 8.50 15.80
N HIS A 143 -3.34 9.62 15.21
CA HIS A 143 -4.05 10.29 14.11
C HIS A 143 -3.46 9.83 12.78
N PHE A 144 -4.28 9.70 11.74
CA PHE A 144 -3.75 9.41 10.41
C PHE A 144 -2.76 10.51 10.00
N ASN A 145 -1.64 10.11 9.40
CA ASN A 145 -0.58 11.04 9.00
C ASN A 145 -0.45 11.22 7.47
N GLY A 146 -1.28 10.55 6.68
CA GLY A 146 -1.26 10.65 5.22
C GLY A 146 -0.25 9.72 4.54
N VAL A 147 0.57 9.03 5.34
CA VAL A 147 1.67 8.21 4.85
C VAL A 147 1.17 6.78 4.69
N ASN A 148 0.72 6.45 3.47
CA ASN A 148 0.08 5.17 3.16
C ASN A 148 0.91 4.35 2.16
N THR A 149 0.70 3.04 2.15
CA THR A 149 1.33 2.11 1.20
C THR A 149 0.35 1.01 0.86
N PHE A 150 0.36 0.54 -0.38
CA PHE A 150 -0.42 -0.63 -0.78
C PHE A 150 0.51 -1.66 -1.38
N ILE A 151 0.43 -2.90 -0.87
CA ILE A 151 1.18 -4.04 -1.41
C ILE A 151 0.17 -4.94 -2.13
N PRO A 152 0.23 -5.03 -3.47
CA PRO A 152 -0.69 -5.87 -4.23
C PRO A 152 -0.40 -7.36 -4.00
N ASN A 153 -1.42 -8.21 -4.17
CA ASN A 153 -1.29 -9.66 -3.93
C ASN A 153 -0.17 -10.33 -4.75
N ASN A 154 0.13 -9.84 -5.95
CA ASN A 154 1.21 -10.39 -6.78
C ASN A 154 2.62 -10.11 -6.24
N GLU A 155 2.76 -9.23 -5.25
CA GLU A 155 4.01 -8.98 -4.53
C GLU A 155 4.08 -9.73 -3.20
N ILE A 156 2.98 -10.33 -2.74
CA ILE A 156 2.89 -11.03 -1.44
C ILE A 156 3.09 -12.53 -1.66
N GLU A 157 4.11 -13.09 -1.03
CA GLU A 157 4.40 -14.52 -1.07
C GLU A 157 3.75 -15.27 0.10
N GLU A 158 3.84 -14.69 1.30
CA GLU A 158 3.31 -15.31 2.52
C GLU A 158 2.85 -14.27 3.54
N ILE A 159 1.81 -14.63 4.31
CA ILE A 159 1.33 -13.87 5.47
C ILE A 159 1.22 -14.83 6.64
N HIS A 160 1.84 -14.50 7.77
CA HIS A 160 1.77 -15.28 9.01
C HIS A 160 1.39 -14.39 10.18
N LEU A 161 0.34 -14.75 10.92
CA LEU A 161 -0.11 -14.08 12.12
C LEU A 161 0.06 -14.98 13.34
N ILE A 162 1.20 -14.81 14.01
CA ILE A 162 1.70 -15.74 15.01
C ILE A 162 1.36 -15.25 16.42
N THR A 163 0.81 -16.15 17.24
CA THR A 163 0.62 -15.91 18.68
C THR A 163 1.97 -15.75 19.38
N GLY A 164 2.22 -14.60 20.00
CA GLY A 164 3.37 -14.42 20.90
C GLY A 164 2.93 -14.34 22.37
N VAL A 165 3.86 -14.46 23.30
CA VAL A 165 3.55 -14.45 24.75
C VAL A 165 2.92 -13.10 25.18
N ILE A 166 3.51 -11.99 24.74
CA ILE A 166 3.10 -10.63 25.12
C ILE A 166 2.20 -10.00 24.03
N GLN A 167 2.62 -10.09 22.77
CA GLN A 167 1.89 -9.56 21.61
C GLN A 167 2.01 -10.55 20.45
N ASN A 168 1.02 -10.53 19.55
CA ASN A 168 1.09 -11.32 18.32
C ASN A 168 2.08 -10.67 17.35
N LYS A 169 2.51 -11.43 16.35
CA LYS A 169 3.43 -10.96 15.31
C LYS A 169 2.76 -11.15 13.95
N LEU A 170 2.66 -10.08 13.18
CA LEU A 170 2.30 -10.15 11.77
C LEU A 170 3.59 -10.16 10.97
N LYS A 171 3.83 -11.23 10.20
CA LYS A 171 4.96 -11.34 9.29
C LYS A 171 4.43 -11.42 7.87
N ILE A 172 4.97 -10.59 6.99
CA ILE A 172 4.60 -10.59 5.58
C ILE A 172 5.88 -10.77 4.78
N THR A 173 5.95 -11.81 3.98
CA THR A 173 7.03 -12.03 3.03
C THR A 173 6.54 -11.54 1.67
N THR A 174 7.31 -10.63 1.07
CA THR A 174 7.09 -10.13 -0.29
C THR A 174 8.20 -10.61 -1.21
N THR A 175 8.02 -10.43 -2.52
CA THR A 175 9.06 -10.71 -3.54
C THR A 175 10.35 -9.91 -3.33
N HIS A 176 10.32 -8.87 -2.50
CA HIS A 176 11.45 -7.98 -2.24
C HIS A 176 12.07 -8.20 -0.87
N GLU A 177 11.24 -8.39 0.15
CA GLU A 177 11.68 -8.43 1.54
C GLU A 177 10.65 -9.01 2.51
N ARG A 178 11.10 -9.24 3.75
CA ARG A 178 10.26 -9.73 4.85
C ARG A 178 9.96 -8.63 5.86
N LEU A 179 8.70 -8.25 5.93
CA LEU A 179 8.15 -7.28 6.87
C LEU A 179 7.76 -7.98 8.17
N ASN A 180 8.09 -7.38 9.32
CA ASN A 180 7.76 -7.93 10.63
C ASN A 180 7.15 -6.84 11.51
N PHE A 181 5.93 -7.07 11.98
CA PHE A 181 5.19 -6.16 12.82
C PHE A 181 4.75 -6.83 14.11
N LEU A 182 4.62 -6.03 15.17
CA LEU A 182 3.86 -6.44 16.36
C LEU A 182 2.39 -6.12 16.14
N ALA A 183 1.53 -7.01 16.55
CA ALA A 183 0.09 -6.86 16.46
C ALA A 183 -0.51 -7.11 17.86
N PRO A 184 -0.85 -6.06 18.62
CA PRO A 184 -1.47 -6.22 19.93
C PRO A 184 -2.77 -7.03 19.82
N ARG A 185 -2.98 -7.95 20.76
CA ARG A 185 -4.21 -8.78 20.80
C ARG A 185 -5.46 -7.96 21.10
N PHE A 186 -5.28 -6.83 21.77
CA PHE A 186 -6.36 -5.98 22.27
C PHE A 186 -5.90 -4.53 22.31
N LEU A 187 -6.86 -3.63 22.07
CA LEU A 187 -6.74 -2.19 22.26
C LEU A 187 -7.98 -1.72 23.03
N ALA A 188 -7.77 -0.99 24.14
CA ALA A 188 -8.84 -0.59 25.05
C ALA A 188 -10.00 0.16 24.37
N PHE A 189 -9.71 0.92 23.32
CA PHE A 189 -10.67 1.79 22.62
C PHE A 189 -11.01 1.31 21.21
N ALA A 190 -10.59 0.10 20.84
CA ALA A 190 -10.75 -0.46 19.51
C ALA A 190 -11.08 -1.96 19.62
N SER A 191 -12.34 -2.27 19.92
CA SER A 191 -12.82 -3.64 20.11
C SER A 191 -12.66 -4.52 18.86
N TYR A 192 -12.74 -3.91 17.67
CA TYR A 192 -12.49 -4.60 16.39
C TYR A 192 -11.11 -5.28 16.39
N GLN A 193 -10.09 -4.72 17.07
CA GLN A 193 -8.76 -5.32 17.10
C GLN A 193 -8.81 -6.76 17.62
N LYS A 194 -9.52 -7.00 18.71
CA LYS A 194 -9.62 -8.34 19.31
C LYS A 194 -10.42 -9.29 18.41
N GLN A 195 -11.52 -8.80 17.85
CA GLN A 195 -12.40 -9.59 16.98
C GLN A 195 -11.69 -9.99 15.68
N ASN A 196 -11.05 -9.02 15.03
CA ASN A 196 -10.32 -9.22 13.79
C ASN A 196 -9.08 -10.06 14.00
N MET A 197 -8.37 -9.90 15.12
CA MET A 197 -7.22 -10.74 15.46
C MET A 197 -7.62 -12.22 15.46
N HIS A 198 -8.73 -12.57 16.10
CA HIS A 198 -9.20 -13.95 16.15
C HIS A 198 -9.52 -14.48 14.75
N ARG A 199 -10.25 -13.70 13.95
CA ARG A 199 -10.61 -14.04 12.57
C ARG A 199 -9.37 -14.23 11.69
N LEU A 200 -8.53 -13.21 11.60
CA LEU A 200 -7.34 -13.19 10.73
C LEU A 200 -6.29 -14.22 11.15
N MET A 201 -6.25 -14.61 12.43
CA MET A 201 -5.38 -15.71 12.87
C MET A 201 -5.80 -17.06 12.29
N SER A 202 -7.10 -17.30 12.08
CA SER A 202 -7.54 -18.53 11.39
C SER A 202 -7.22 -18.52 9.89
N GLU A 203 -7.12 -17.32 9.31
CA GLU A 203 -6.85 -17.12 7.88
C GLU A 203 -5.35 -17.20 7.57
N PHE A 204 -4.50 -16.65 8.45
CA PHE A 204 -3.05 -16.52 8.26
C PHE A 204 -2.23 -17.28 9.30
N HIS A 205 -2.71 -18.44 9.76
CA HIS A 205 -2.01 -19.25 10.77
C HIS A 205 -0.67 -19.81 10.28
#